data_AF-B5CPN0-F1
#
_entry.id   AF-B5CPN0-F1
#
_cell.length_a   1.000
_cell.length_b   1.000
_cell.length_c   1.000
_cell.angle_alpha   90.00
_cell.angle_beta   90.00
_cell.angle_gamma   90.00
#
_symmetry.space_group_name_H-M   'P 1'
#
loop_
_entity.id
_entity.type
_entity.pdbx_description
1 polymer ?
#
loop_
_entity_poly.entity_id
_entity_poly.type
_entity_poly.pdbx_seq_one_letter_code
_entity_poly.pdbx_strand_id
1 'polypeptide(L)'
;MIRKRTIIIVITILLLLAGILFYLQLGRQMDVSSSSGSGSDNHYELRVSVILNTLVVTDQQKCAEQIFEKCRDNSFHSVRFSYDIQIPHALSVTVYKNQKDAESGNSAFSFSYRQENQIDGTYNIVDNPEKFTLEMD
;
A
#
# COMPACT_ATOMS: atom_id res chain seq x y z
N MET A 1 3.18 20.54 47.05
CA MET A 1 3.05 19.09 46.77
C MET A 1 2.06 18.78 45.64
N ILE A 2 0.89 19.44 45.60
CA ILE A 2 -0.16 19.23 44.58
C ILE A 2 0.30 19.53 43.14
N ARG A 3 0.99 20.66 42.90
CA ARG A 3 1.53 20.99 41.55
C ARG A 3 2.46 19.93 40.97
N LYS A 4 3.33 19.30 41.79
CA LYS A 4 4.24 18.24 41.33
C LYS A 4 3.47 16.98 40.90
N ARG A 5 2.41 16.61 41.64
CA ARG A 5 1.54 15.48 41.26
C ARG A 5 0.76 15.76 39.98
N THR A 6 0.23 16.98 39.81
CA THR A 6 -0.46 17.39 38.57
C THR A 6 0.49 17.36 37.37
N ILE A 7 1.73 17.85 37.49
CA ILE A 7 2.73 17.80 36.41
C ILE A 7 3.02 16.36 36.00
N ILE A 8 3.22 15.45 36.96
CA ILE A 8 3.47 14.03 36.67
C ILE A 8 2.29 13.42 35.91
N ILE A 9 1.05 13.68 36.34
CA ILE A 9 -0.16 13.18 35.67
C ILE A 9 -0.23 13.68 34.22
N VAL A 10 0.03 14.97 33.99
CA VAL A 10 0.01 15.56 32.64
C VAL A 10 1.06 14.90 31.74
N ILE A 11 2.29 14.70 32.25
CA ILE A 11 3.35 14.04 31.48
C ILE A 11 2.95 12.60 31.12
N THR A 12 2.41 11.83 32.07
CA THR A 12 1.98 10.46 31.82
C THR A 12 0.89 10.38 30.75
N ILE A 13 -0.10 11.29 30.80
CA ILE A 13 -1.15 11.38 29.77
C ILE A 13 -0.55 11.71 28.41
N LEU A 14 0.41 12.64 28.36
CA LEU A 14 1.06 13.04 27.11
C LEU A 14 1.88 11.89 26.50
N LEU A 15 2.58 11.11 27.32
CA LEU A 15 3.29 9.91 26.87
C LEU A 15 2.34 8.84 26.35
N LEU A 16 1.21 8.61 27.03
CA LEU A 16 0.16 7.69 26.57
C LEU A 16 -0.39 8.13 25.21
N LEU A 17 -0.72 9.42 25.06
CA LEU A 17 -1.20 9.98 23.79
C LEU A 17 -0.16 9.84 22.66
N ALA A 18 1.11 10.13 22.94
CA ALA A 18 2.19 9.95 21.97
C ALA A 18 2.33 8.49 21.55
N GLY A 19 2.23 7.55 22.49
CA GLY A 19 2.25 6.11 22.21
C GLY A 19 1.08 5.66 21.32
N ILE A 20 -0.13 6.18 21.58
CA ILE A 20 -1.31 5.91 20.75
C ILE A 20 -1.11 6.45 19.33
N LEU A 21 -0.64 7.70 19.18
CA LEU A 21 -0.38 8.29 17.86
C LEU A 21 0.69 7.52 17.10
N PHE A 22 1.75 7.08 17.78
CA PHE A 22 2.80 6.26 17.19
C PHE A 22 2.26 4.92 16.68
N TYR A 23 1.44 4.23 17.50
CA TYR A 23 0.79 2.98 17.09
C TYR A 23 -0.16 3.19 15.90
N LEU A 24 -0.95 4.26 15.90
CA LEU A 24 -1.86 4.57 14.80
C LEU A 24 -1.14 4.92 13.49
N GLN A 25 0.07 5.47 13.58
CA GLN A 25 0.87 5.85 12.42
C GLN A 25 1.68 4.67 11.83
N LEU A 26 2.28 3.82 12.68
CA LEU A 26 3.26 2.80 12.24
C LEU A 26 2.95 1.36 12.72
N GLY A 27 2.06 1.18 13.68
CA GLY A 27 1.81 -0.11 14.32
C GLY A 27 0.80 -1.00 13.62
N ARG A 28 0.12 -0.49 12.58
CA ARG A 28 -0.92 -1.22 11.84
C ARG A 28 -0.38 -1.70 10.51
N GLN A 29 -0.78 -2.91 10.12
CA GLN A 29 -0.39 -3.49 8.85
C GLN A 29 -1.24 -2.94 7.71
N MET A 30 -0.61 -2.72 6.55
CA MET A 30 -1.32 -2.41 5.30
C MET A 30 -1.98 -3.66 4.71
N ASP A 31 -3.06 -3.46 3.97
CA ASP A 31 -3.83 -4.55 3.38
C ASP A 31 -4.53 -4.15 2.08
N VAL A 32 -5.08 -5.12 1.36
CA VAL A 32 -5.83 -4.90 0.12
C VAL A 32 -7.32 -4.78 0.43
N SER A 33 -7.94 -3.68 0.02
CA SER A 33 -9.39 -3.47 0.16
C SER A 33 -10.16 -4.02 -1.03
N SER A 34 -9.59 -3.95 -2.23
CA SER A 34 -10.16 -4.54 -3.45
C SER A 34 -9.07 -4.86 -4.46
N SER A 35 -9.34 -5.85 -5.31
CA SER A 35 -8.48 -6.14 -6.45
C SER A 35 -9.32 -6.58 -7.63
N SER A 36 -8.86 -6.26 -8.83
CA SER A 36 -9.46 -6.72 -10.07
C SER A 36 -8.38 -6.91 -11.13
N GLY A 37 -8.54 -7.97 -11.91
CA GLY A 37 -7.68 -8.24 -13.05
C GLY A 37 -8.42 -7.92 -14.34
N SER A 38 -7.74 -7.28 -15.28
CA SER A 38 -8.24 -7.08 -16.64
C SER A 38 -7.14 -7.42 -17.62
N GLY A 39 -7.42 -8.28 -18.60
CA GLY A 39 -6.42 -8.66 -19.58
C GLY A 39 -6.98 -9.37 -20.79
N SER A 40 -6.15 -9.43 -21.83
CA SER A 40 -6.29 -10.35 -22.97
C SER A 40 -5.25 -11.47 -22.83
N ASP A 41 -5.28 -12.47 -23.71
CA ASP A 41 -4.43 -13.68 -23.62
C ASP A 41 -2.93 -13.38 -23.39
N ASN A 42 -2.42 -12.25 -23.87
CA ASN A 42 -1.00 -11.88 -23.77
C ASN A 42 -0.70 -10.69 -22.84
N HIS A 43 -1.69 -10.09 -22.19
CA HIS A 43 -1.45 -8.95 -21.31
C HIS A 43 -2.47 -8.89 -20.17
N TYR A 44 -1.99 -9.14 -18.95
CA TYR A 44 -2.80 -9.10 -17.74
C TYR A 44 -2.39 -7.91 -16.86
N GLU A 45 -3.31 -6.96 -16.70
CA GLU A 45 -3.17 -5.82 -15.79
C GLU A 45 -3.90 -6.13 -14.48
N LEU A 46 -3.18 -6.00 -13.36
CA LEU A 46 -3.74 -6.10 -12.02
C LEU A 46 -4.00 -4.69 -11.48
N ARG A 47 -5.26 -4.40 -11.13
CA ARG A 47 -5.66 -3.21 -10.38
C ARG A 47 -5.85 -3.57 -8.91
N VAL A 48 -5.23 -2.82 -8.01
CA VAL A 48 -5.28 -3.07 -6.57
C VAL A 48 -5.62 -1.79 -5.82
N SER A 49 -6.56 -1.85 -4.89
CA SER A 49 -6.79 -0.81 -3.89
C SER A 49 -6.14 -1.24 -2.58
N VAL A 50 -5.22 -0.42 -2.06
CA VAL A 50 -4.48 -0.71 -0.83
C VAL A 50 -4.86 0.27 0.26
N ILE A 51 -5.13 -0.26 1.46
CA ILE A 51 -5.32 0.52 2.67
C ILE A 51 -4.06 0.44 3.53
N LEU A 52 -3.41 1.59 3.76
CA LEU A 52 -2.16 1.65 4.53
C LEU A 52 -2.36 1.48 6.03
N ASN A 53 -3.56 1.79 6.50
CA ASN A 53 -3.88 1.82 7.91
C ASN A 53 -2.99 2.80 8.72
N THR A 54 -2.69 3.97 8.14
CA THR A 54 -1.87 5.03 8.75
C THR A 54 -2.64 6.36 8.84
N LEU A 55 -2.13 7.34 9.60
CA LEU A 55 -2.74 8.67 9.67
C LEU A 55 -2.21 9.59 8.56
N VAL A 56 -0.91 9.53 8.26
CA VAL A 56 -0.24 10.41 7.29
C VAL A 56 0.68 9.59 6.39
N VAL A 57 0.70 9.89 5.09
CA VAL A 57 1.70 9.34 4.15
C VAL A 57 2.80 10.38 3.99
N THR A 58 4.03 10.04 4.39
CA THR A 58 5.17 10.98 4.38
C THR A 58 6.00 10.89 3.11
N ASP A 59 6.18 9.67 2.60
CA ASP A 59 6.97 9.38 1.40
C ASP A 59 6.16 8.43 0.51
N GLN A 60 5.54 8.99 -0.52
CA GLN A 60 4.66 8.25 -1.43
C GLN A 60 5.45 7.27 -2.29
N GLN A 61 6.66 7.63 -2.71
CA GLN A 61 7.49 6.79 -3.57
C GLN A 61 7.97 5.55 -2.82
N LYS A 62 8.54 5.73 -1.63
CA LYS A 62 8.94 4.60 -0.78
C LYS A 62 7.76 3.72 -0.40
N CYS A 63 6.59 4.33 -0.18
CA CYS A 63 5.36 3.57 0.06
C CYS A 63 4.94 2.75 -1.17
N ALA A 64 5.03 3.32 -2.38
CA ALA A 64 4.74 2.62 -3.63
C ALA A 64 5.66 1.43 -3.85
N GLU A 65 6.96 1.59 -3.60
CA GLU A 65 7.96 0.51 -3.63
C GLU A 65 7.61 -0.62 -2.65
N GLN A 66 7.28 -0.31 -1.40
CA GLN A 66 6.87 -1.32 -0.40
C GLN A 66 5.60 -2.07 -0.81
N ILE A 67 4.62 -1.37 -1.39
CA ILE A 67 3.40 -2.01 -1.89
C ILE A 67 3.72 -2.92 -3.08
N PHE A 68 4.59 -2.47 -3.99
CA PHE A 68 5.01 -3.27 -5.14
C PHE A 68 5.70 -4.56 -4.71
N GLU A 69 6.62 -4.49 -3.74
CA GLU A 69 7.24 -5.68 -3.14
C GLU A 69 6.19 -6.61 -2.52
N LYS A 70 5.21 -6.08 -1.78
CA LYS A 70 4.13 -6.90 -1.21
C LYS A 70 3.23 -7.56 -2.26
N CYS A 71 2.93 -6.86 -3.35
CA CYS A 71 2.21 -7.44 -4.48
C CYS A 71 3.02 -8.59 -5.07
N ARG A 72 4.30 -8.35 -5.38
CA ARG A 72 5.22 -9.33 -5.96
C ARG A 72 5.34 -10.59 -5.11
N ASP A 73 5.61 -10.39 -3.83
CA ASP A 73 5.79 -11.48 -2.85
C ASP A 73 4.44 -12.10 -2.43
N ASN A 74 3.33 -11.54 -2.93
CA ASN A 74 1.95 -11.95 -2.63
C ASN A 74 1.71 -12.09 -1.11
N SER A 75 2.16 -11.08 -0.36
CA SER A 75 2.35 -11.12 1.10
C SER A 75 1.43 -10.17 1.87
N PHE A 76 0.29 -9.79 1.28
CA PHE A 76 -0.76 -9.11 2.01
C PHE A 76 -1.41 -10.05 3.01
N HIS A 77 -1.96 -9.48 4.09
CA HIS A 77 -2.51 -10.28 5.17
C HIS A 77 -3.84 -10.94 4.79
N SER A 78 -4.76 -10.18 4.21
CA SER A 78 -6.12 -10.67 3.94
C SER A 78 -6.32 -11.19 2.51
N VAL A 79 -5.44 -10.84 1.57
CA VAL A 79 -5.58 -11.18 0.15
C VAL A 79 -4.37 -11.93 -0.34
N ARG A 80 -4.62 -12.99 -1.11
CA ARG A 80 -3.62 -13.73 -1.88
C ARG A 80 -4.06 -13.76 -3.34
N PHE A 81 -3.25 -13.20 -4.23
CA PHE A 81 -3.51 -13.21 -5.67
C PHE A 81 -3.27 -14.59 -6.28
N SER A 82 -4.04 -14.95 -7.31
CA SER A 82 -3.96 -16.23 -8.03
C SER A 82 -2.83 -16.25 -9.08
N TYR A 83 -1.59 -16.05 -8.62
CA TYR A 83 -0.40 -16.08 -9.50
C TYR A 83 -0.07 -17.48 -10.03
N ASP A 84 -0.72 -18.52 -9.51
CA ASP A 84 -0.73 -19.87 -10.06
C ASP A 84 -1.49 -19.98 -11.39
N ILE A 85 -2.44 -19.05 -11.63
CA ILE A 85 -3.21 -18.97 -12.87
C ILE A 85 -2.53 -18.00 -13.84
N GLN A 86 -2.29 -16.76 -13.40
CA GLN A 86 -1.70 -15.72 -14.25
C GLN A 86 -0.96 -14.68 -13.43
N ILE A 87 0.29 -14.42 -13.81
CA ILE A 87 1.11 -13.37 -13.21
C ILE A 87 0.89 -12.06 -13.99
N PRO A 88 0.70 -10.91 -13.31
CA PRO A 88 0.46 -9.65 -14.00
C PRO A 88 1.70 -9.08 -14.69
N HIS A 89 1.43 -8.45 -15.83
CA HIS A 89 2.37 -7.77 -16.72
C HIS A 89 2.25 -6.24 -16.63
N ALA A 90 1.33 -5.76 -15.78
CA ALA A 90 1.18 -4.37 -15.39
C ALA A 90 0.48 -4.33 -14.03
N LEU A 91 0.83 -3.35 -13.20
CA LEU A 91 0.22 -3.13 -11.91
C LEU A 91 -0.23 -1.67 -11.81
N SER A 92 -1.50 -1.46 -11.47
CA SER A 92 -2.08 -0.15 -11.20
C SER A 92 -2.63 -0.15 -9.78
N VAL A 93 -2.17 0.77 -8.94
CA VAL A 93 -2.50 0.79 -7.51
C VAL A 93 -3.12 2.13 -7.11
N THR A 94 -4.25 2.05 -6.42
CA THR A 94 -4.85 3.19 -5.72
C THR A 94 -4.63 3.02 -4.22
N VAL A 95 -4.06 4.04 -3.57
CA VAL A 95 -3.67 3.98 -2.17
C VAL A 95 -4.59 4.83 -1.31
N TYR A 96 -5.08 4.26 -0.22
CA TYR A 96 -5.95 4.90 0.76
C TYR A 96 -5.31 4.83 2.14
N LYS A 97 -5.56 5.85 2.99
CA LYS A 97 -5.04 5.84 4.37
C LYS A 97 -5.76 4.80 5.24
N ASN A 98 -7.05 4.59 5.01
CA ASN A 98 -7.91 3.71 5.78
C ASN A 98 -9.13 3.26 4.96
N GLN A 99 -9.92 2.35 5.52
CA GLN A 99 -11.09 1.77 4.87
C GLN A 99 -12.17 2.80 4.51
N LYS A 100 -12.42 3.81 5.35
CA LYS A 100 -13.43 4.84 5.06
C LYS A 100 -13.04 5.70 3.86
N ASP A 101 -11.75 6.01 3.73
CA ASP A 101 -11.21 6.71 2.56
C ASP A 101 -11.40 5.86 1.29
N ALA A 102 -11.21 4.54 1.37
CA ALA A 102 -11.47 3.62 0.26
C ALA A 102 -12.96 3.58 -0.15
N GLU A 103 -13.87 3.49 0.82
CA GLU A 103 -15.32 3.45 0.59
C GLU A 103 -15.87 4.75 0.01
N SER A 104 -15.26 5.89 0.36
CA SER A 104 -15.64 7.21 -0.15
C SER A 104 -14.89 7.62 -1.42
N GLY A 105 -13.94 6.80 -1.90
CA GLY A 105 -13.10 7.12 -3.06
C GLY A 105 -12.07 8.22 -2.82
N ASN A 106 -11.79 8.57 -1.56
CA ASN A 106 -10.83 9.61 -1.17
C ASN A 106 -9.40 9.04 -1.13
N SER A 107 -8.79 8.85 -2.30
CA SER A 107 -7.42 8.31 -2.38
C SER A 107 -6.39 9.29 -1.82
N ALA A 108 -5.31 8.74 -1.25
CA ALA A 108 -4.15 9.49 -0.84
C ALA A 108 -3.23 9.80 -2.03
N PHE A 109 -3.05 8.81 -2.92
CA PHE A 109 -2.34 8.89 -4.18
C PHE A 109 -2.60 7.60 -4.98
N SER A 110 -2.17 7.60 -6.24
CA SER A 110 -2.17 6.42 -7.11
C SER A 110 -0.83 6.32 -7.82
N PHE A 111 -0.48 5.11 -8.26
CA PHE A 111 0.72 4.85 -9.03
C PHE A 111 0.56 3.60 -9.89
N SER A 112 1.43 3.45 -10.88
CA SER A 112 1.51 2.25 -11.68
C SER A 112 2.96 1.79 -11.87
N TYR A 113 3.12 0.48 -12.09
CA TYR A 113 4.36 -0.11 -12.55
C TYR A 113 4.14 -0.60 -13.98
N ARG A 114 4.85 0.03 -14.92
CA ARG A 114 4.72 -0.22 -16.35
C ARG A 114 6.09 -0.54 -16.97
N GLN A 115 6.04 -1.26 -18.08
CA GLN A 115 7.19 -1.57 -18.92
C GLN A 115 7.22 -0.62 -20.13
N GLU A 116 8.41 -0.11 -20.51
CA GLU A 116 8.57 0.81 -21.64
C GLU A 116 8.12 0.19 -22.97
N ASN A 117 8.37 -1.10 -23.18
CA ASN A 117 8.02 -1.83 -24.39
C ASN A 117 6.96 -2.88 -24.09
N GLN A 118 5.69 -2.55 -24.33
CA GLN A 118 4.52 -3.41 -24.08
C GLN A 118 4.34 -4.54 -25.12
N ILE A 119 5.29 -4.71 -26.05
CA ILE A 119 5.04 -5.33 -27.35
C ILE A 119 4.79 -6.86 -27.27
N ASP A 120 5.31 -7.57 -26.27
CA ASP A 120 5.21 -9.05 -26.27
C ASP A 120 4.73 -9.70 -24.95
N GLY A 121 4.31 -8.93 -23.94
CA GLY A 121 3.84 -9.53 -22.68
C GLY A 121 4.83 -10.51 -22.05
N THR A 122 6.13 -10.34 -22.33
CA THR A 122 7.15 -11.33 -21.98
C THR A 122 7.55 -11.25 -20.52
N TYR A 123 7.47 -10.06 -19.93
CA TYR A 123 7.92 -9.79 -18.57
C TYR A 123 6.74 -9.63 -17.62
N ASN A 124 6.86 -10.24 -16.46
CA ASN A 124 5.86 -10.13 -15.39
C ASN A 124 6.50 -9.54 -14.12
N ILE A 125 5.67 -9.00 -13.23
CA ILE A 125 6.14 -8.25 -12.06
C ILE A 125 6.89 -9.12 -11.04
N VAL A 126 6.77 -10.46 -11.11
CA VAL A 126 7.37 -11.41 -10.19
C VAL A 126 8.77 -11.80 -10.63
N ASP A 127 8.89 -12.26 -11.88
CA ASP A 127 10.13 -12.80 -12.41
C ASP A 127 11.07 -11.71 -12.93
N ASN A 128 10.54 -10.54 -13.30
CA ASN A 128 11.29 -9.47 -13.97
C ASN A 128 11.01 -8.07 -13.39
N PRO A 129 11.06 -7.87 -12.05
CA PRO A 129 10.72 -6.59 -11.44
C PRO A 129 11.59 -5.42 -11.94
N GLU A 130 12.83 -5.68 -12.37
CA GLU A 130 13.75 -4.68 -12.92
C GLU A 130 13.34 -4.12 -14.28
N LYS A 131 12.34 -4.74 -14.95
CA LYS A 131 11.79 -4.27 -16.23
C LYS A 131 10.64 -3.28 -16.04
N PHE A 132 10.22 -3.03 -14.81
CA PHE A 132 9.11 -2.17 -14.48
C PHE A 132 9.60 -0.86 -13.86
N THR A 133 9.06 0.25 -14.36
CA THR A 133 9.32 1.58 -13.84
C THR A 133 8.10 2.06 -13.07
N LEU A 134 8.34 2.67 -11.90
CA LEU A 134 7.32 3.34 -11.11
C LEU A 134 6.91 4.65 -11.79
N GLU A 135 5.61 4.80 -12.01
CA GLU A 135 4.96 6.02 -12.49
C GLU A 135 3.95 6.47 -11.44
N MET A 136 4.12 7.69 -10.91
CA MET A 136 3.18 8.31 -9.98
C MET A 136 2.12 9.09 -10.77
N ASP A 137 0.86 9.01 -10.33
CA ASP A 137 -0.27 9.74 -10.95
C ASP A 137 -0.45 11.16 -10.37
#